data_AF-A0A8B8ANQ5-F1
#
_entry.id   AF-A0A8B8ANQ5-F1
#
_cell.length_a   1.000
_cell.length_b   1.000
_cell.length_c   1.000
_cell.angle_alpha   90.00
_cell.angle_beta   90.00
_cell.angle_gamma   90.00
#
_symmetry.space_group_name_H-M   'P 1'
#
loop_
_entity.id
_entity.type
_entity.pdbx_description
1 polymer ?
#
loop_
_entity_poly.entity_id
_entity_poly.type
_entity_poly.pdbx_seq_one_letter_code
_entity_poly.pdbx_strand_id
1 'polypeptide(L)'
;MFSVDSCPKNQTEVEEAGKRLRCVKDTYGNNQYMCLPNVEKTSLVEFCHNQSMGIIPAGYCMKTSQGNVTLEKCEHFYRGCPETNIWKHEFYKYPACQSINRKLRCYILDPSCPLGDCESGDKSMAKPSNDVLVAFLVLSIIATLAMLVYHLLKRRRKSTTEYQTKQDESIKKPCEDMSGTQMIQCANLPGNHFQDSIEIVPQQINGRT
;
A
#
# COMPACT_ATOMS: atom_id res chain seq x y z
N MET A 1 36.10 -12.68 -9.16
CA MET A 1 34.76 -13.07 -8.66
C MET A 1 34.22 -11.88 -7.90
N PHE A 2 33.02 -11.42 -8.22
CA PHE A 2 32.46 -10.17 -7.72
C PHE A 2 31.04 -10.40 -7.19
N SER A 3 30.69 -9.78 -6.07
CA SER A 3 29.32 -9.83 -5.56
C SER A 3 28.40 -8.97 -6.41
N VAL A 4 27.19 -9.44 -6.65
CA VAL A 4 26.17 -8.71 -7.43
C VAL A 4 24.82 -8.76 -6.71
N ASP A 5 23.93 -7.83 -7.04
CA ASP A 5 22.58 -7.79 -6.47
C ASP A 5 21.63 -8.78 -7.14
N SER A 6 21.76 -8.95 -8.45
CA SER A 6 20.99 -9.89 -9.25
C SER A 6 21.86 -10.56 -10.31
N CYS A 7 21.55 -11.82 -10.62
CA CYS A 7 22.12 -12.52 -11.76
C CYS A 7 21.33 -12.23 -13.05
N PRO A 8 21.95 -12.43 -14.23
CA PRO A 8 21.28 -12.35 -15.53
C PRO A 8 20.03 -13.21 -15.64
N LYS A 9 18.98 -12.66 -16.25
CA LYS A 9 17.68 -13.32 -16.43
C LYS A 9 17.48 -13.94 -17.81
N ASN A 10 18.36 -13.65 -18.75
CA ASN A 10 18.29 -14.13 -20.13
C ASN A 10 19.69 -14.26 -20.75
N GLN A 11 19.75 -14.88 -21.93
CA GLN A 11 21.00 -15.13 -22.66
C GLN A 11 21.75 -13.84 -23.01
N THR A 12 21.03 -12.78 -23.40
CA THR A 12 21.64 -11.50 -23.77
C THR A 12 22.40 -10.89 -22.60
N GLU A 13 21.78 -10.85 -21.42
CA GLU A 13 22.42 -10.36 -20.18
C GLU A 13 23.63 -11.22 -19.79
N VAL A 14 23.60 -12.54 -20.01
CA VAL A 14 24.75 -13.44 -19.80
C VAL A 14 25.91 -13.10 -20.73
N GLU A 15 25.63 -12.82 -22.00
CA GLU A 15 26.65 -12.44 -22.97
C GLU A 15 27.25 -11.08 -22.68
N GLU A 16 26.43 -10.09 -22.31
CA GLU A 16 26.89 -8.75 -21.93
C GLU A 16 27.75 -8.79 -20.67
N ALA A 17 27.29 -9.50 -19.63
CA ALA A 17 28.06 -9.65 -18.40
C ALA A 17 29.37 -10.42 -18.63
N GLY A 18 29.35 -11.47 -19.46
CA GLY A 18 30.55 -12.19 -19.88
C GLY A 18 31.56 -11.30 -20.61
N LYS A 19 31.10 -10.47 -21.56
CA LYS A 19 31.95 -9.49 -22.26
C LYS A 19 32.54 -8.47 -21.28
N ARG A 20 31.73 -7.93 -20.35
CA ARG A 20 32.17 -6.99 -19.32
C ARG A 20 33.28 -7.57 -18.44
N LEU A 21 33.17 -8.84 -18.02
CA LEU A 21 34.19 -9.54 -17.24
C LEU A 21 35.32 -10.15 -18.08
N ARG A 22 35.26 -10.01 -19.42
CA ARG A 22 36.21 -10.63 -20.37
C ARG A 22 36.32 -12.15 -20.19
N CYS A 23 35.20 -12.81 -19.91
CA CYS A 23 35.15 -14.26 -19.89
C CYS A 23 35.38 -14.82 -21.29
N VAL A 24 36.14 -15.91 -21.36
CA VAL A 24 36.38 -16.61 -22.63
C VAL A 24 35.28 -17.65 -22.88
N LYS A 25 35.28 -18.23 -24.07
CA LYS A 25 34.46 -19.38 -24.39
C LYS A 25 35.23 -20.65 -24.04
N ASP A 26 34.51 -21.70 -23.63
CA ASP A 26 35.12 -23.02 -23.44
C ASP A 26 35.50 -23.65 -24.80
N THR A 27 36.09 -24.85 -24.77
CA THR A 27 36.51 -25.59 -25.96
C THR A 27 35.36 -25.93 -26.92
N TYR A 28 34.11 -25.82 -26.47
CA TYR A 28 32.91 -26.10 -27.25
C TYR A 28 32.19 -24.81 -27.70
N GLY A 29 32.75 -23.64 -27.41
CA GLY A 29 32.18 -22.35 -27.79
C GLY A 29 31.15 -21.79 -26.82
N ASN A 30 30.95 -22.40 -25.64
CA ASN A 30 30.02 -21.92 -24.63
C ASN A 30 30.62 -20.77 -23.81
N ASN A 31 29.82 -19.74 -23.52
CA ASN A 31 30.25 -18.65 -22.65
C ASN A 31 30.54 -19.18 -21.23
N GLN A 32 31.74 -18.91 -20.70
CA GLN A 32 32.14 -19.35 -19.37
C GLN A 32 31.68 -18.41 -18.23
N TYR A 33 30.96 -17.34 -18.53
CA TYR A 33 30.34 -16.51 -17.51
C TYR A 33 29.35 -17.33 -16.66
N MET A 34 29.45 -17.18 -15.35
CA MET A 34 28.48 -17.73 -14.41
C MET A 34 28.11 -16.68 -13.36
N CYS A 35 26.86 -16.71 -12.93
CA CYS A 35 26.39 -15.99 -11.76
C CYS A 35 25.58 -16.94 -10.88
N LEU A 36 26.07 -17.19 -9.67
CA LEU A 36 25.52 -18.21 -8.77
C LEU A 36 25.47 -17.68 -7.32
N PRO A 37 24.58 -18.22 -6.48
CA PRO A 37 24.71 -18.08 -5.04
C PRO A 37 26.04 -18.63 -4.55
N ASN A 38 26.65 -17.96 -3.57
CA ASN A 38 27.74 -18.58 -2.83
C ASN A 38 27.20 -19.72 -1.94
N VAL A 39 28.09 -20.61 -1.49
CA VAL A 39 27.70 -21.77 -0.66
C VAL A 39 26.92 -21.40 0.61
N GLU A 40 27.23 -20.24 1.21
CA GLU A 40 26.56 -19.71 2.40
C GLU A 40 25.22 -19.02 2.11
N LYS A 41 24.86 -18.85 0.84
CA LYS A 41 23.66 -18.13 0.38
C LYS A 41 23.55 -16.72 0.97
N THR A 42 24.68 -16.07 1.20
CA THR A 42 24.77 -14.68 1.70
C THR A 42 24.86 -13.67 0.56
N SER A 43 25.30 -14.10 -0.62
CA SER A 43 25.38 -13.24 -1.80
C SER A 43 25.25 -14.03 -3.10
N LEU A 44 24.93 -13.31 -4.17
CA LEU A 44 25.13 -13.77 -5.54
C LEU A 44 26.50 -13.30 -6.00
N VAL A 45 27.23 -14.16 -6.70
CA VAL A 45 28.56 -13.82 -7.20
C VAL A 45 28.66 -14.16 -8.68
N GLU A 46 29.28 -13.25 -9.43
CA GLU A 46 29.61 -13.45 -10.83
C GLU A 46 31.11 -13.72 -11.01
N PHE A 47 31.43 -14.61 -11.95
CA PHE A 47 32.80 -15.00 -12.27
C PHE A 47 32.89 -15.67 -13.65
N CYS A 48 34.12 -15.77 -14.16
CA CYS A 48 34.43 -16.61 -15.31
C CYS A 48 34.81 -18.01 -14.79
N HIS A 49 34.05 -19.02 -15.19
CA HIS A 49 34.37 -20.42 -14.90
C HIS A 49 35.58 -20.85 -15.72
N ASN A 50 36.52 -21.55 -15.11
CA ASN A 50 37.78 -21.95 -15.74
C ASN A 50 37.75 -23.37 -16.34
N GLN A 51 36.63 -24.08 -16.22
CA GLN A 51 36.46 -25.45 -16.75
C GLN A 51 35.40 -25.47 -17.86
N SER A 52 35.19 -26.66 -18.44
CA SER A 52 34.15 -26.87 -19.44
C SER A 52 32.75 -26.62 -18.87
N MET A 53 31.89 -25.99 -19.69
CA MET A 53 30.50 -25.70 -19.35
C MET A 53 29.65 -26.95 -19.55
N GLY A 54 29.94 -28.01 -18.78
CA GLY A 54 29.28 -29.31 -18.86
C GLY A 54 27.82 -29.33 -18.42
N ILE A 55 27.31 -30.54 -18.21
CA ILE A 55 25.90 -30.81 -17.89
C ILE A 55 25.72 -30.95 -16.38
N ILE A 56 24.63 -30.40 -15.87
CA ILE A 56 24.15 -30.54 -14.49
C ILE A 56 22.95 -31.49 -14.50
N PRO A 57 22.90 -32.47 -13.59
CA PRO A 57 21.76 -33.37 -13.47
C PRO A 57 20.47 -32.65 -13.05
N ALA A 58 19.33 -33.20 -13.47
CA ALA A 58 18.01 -32.81 -12.96
C ALA A 58 17.95 -32.87 -11.42
N GLY A 59 17.13 -32.02 -10.82
CA GLY A 59 16.93 -31.97 -9.36
C GLY A 59 17.96 -31.14 -8.59
N TYR A 60 18.89 -30.46 -9.28
CA TYR A 60 19.98 -29.70 -8.63
C TYR A 60 20.05 -28.25 -9.06
N CYS A 61 20.30 -27.39 -8.07
CA CYS A 61 20.78 -26.02 -8.27
C CYS A 61 22.31 -25.97 -8.15
N MET A 62 22.90 -24.98 -8.81
CA MET A 62 24.33 -24.68 -8.73
C MET A 62 24.61 -23.60 -7.68
N LYS A 63 25.69 -23.79 -6.91
CA LYS A 63 26.29 -22.79 -6.02
C LYS A 63 27.79 -22.71 -6.27
N THR A 64 28.45 -21.70 -5.74
CA THR A 64 29.90 -21.56 -5.90
C THR A 64 30.64 -21.34 -4.58
N SER A 65 31.81 -21.96 -4.47
CA SER A 65 32.81 -21.69 -3.45
C SER A 65 34.10 -21.28 -4.13
N GLN A 66 34.46 -20.01 -4.06
CA GLN A 66 35.69 -19.47 -4.66
C GLN A 66 35.86 -19.79 -6.17
N GLY A 67 34.75 -19.83 -6.92
CA GLY A 67 34.76 -20.13 -8.36
C GLY A 67 34.55 -21.62 -8.70
N ASN A 68 34.61 -22.51 -7.71
CA ASN A 68 34.26 -23.92 -7.90
C ASN A 68 32.75 -24.11 -7.78
N VAL A 69 32.15 -24.69 -8.82
CA VAL A 69 30.72 -24.99 -8.88
C VAL A 69 30.43 -26.24 -8.07
N THR A 70 29.45 -26.15 -7.16
CA THR A 70 28.93 -27.23 -6.33
C THR A 70 27.43 -27.37 -6.55
N LEU A 71 26.88 -28.55 -6.28
CA LEU A 71 25.47 -28.85 -6.49
C LEU A 71 24.73 -28.98 -5.16
N GLU A 72 23.50 -28.49 -5.11
CA GLU A 72 22.57 -28.68 -4.00
C GLU A 72 21.23 -29.13 -4.56
N LYS A 73 20.62 -30.13 -3.91
CA LYS A 73 19.31 -30.62 -4.30
C LYS A 73 18.28 -29.49 -4.16
N CYS A 74 17.35 -29.41 -5.10
CA CYS A 74 16.27 -28.43 -5.07
C CYS A 74 14.88 -29.05 -5.26
N GLU A 75 14.77 -30.39 -5.29
CA GLU A 75 13.51 -31.10 -5.53
C GLU A 75 12.42 -30.78 -4.50
N HIS A 76 12.83 -30.32 -3.31
CA HIS A 76 11.90 -29.83 -2.29
C HIS A 76 11.34 -28.44 -2.60
N PHE A 77 11.86 -27.71 -3.59
CA PHE A 77 11.36 -26.37 -3.92
C PHE A 77 9.89 -26.46 -4.34
N TYR A 78 9.09 -25.46 -3.96
CA TYR A 78 7.70 -25.38 -4.40
C TYR A 78 7.55 -25.33 -5.92
N ARG A 79 8.55 -24.78 -6.64
CA ARG A 79 8.63 -24.75 -8.10
C ARG A 79 10.02 -24.32 -8.59
N GLY A 80 10.29 -24.56 -9.87
CA GLY A 80 11.44 -23.99 -10.58
C GLY A 80 12.77 -24.72 -10.38
N CYS A 81 12.77 -25.87 -9.71
CA CYS A 81 13.90 -26.80 -9.75
C CYS A 81 13.98 -27.46 -11.14
N PRO A 82 15.17 -27.68 -11.72
CA PRO A 82 15.29 -28.35 -13.01
C PRO A 82 14.72 -29.78 -13.00
N GLU A 83 13.78 -30.07 -13.89
CA GLU A 83 13.20 -31.42 -14.06
C GLU A 83 14.02 -32.29 -15.04
N THR A 84 14.88 -31.65 -15.84
CA THR A 84 15.74 -32.29 -16.83
C THR A 84 17.19 -31.86 -16.62
N ASN A 85 18.11 -32.55 -17.28
CA ASN A 85 19.52 -32.16 -17.27
C ASN A 85 19.71 -30.82 -17.99
N ILE A 86 20.53 -29.95 -17.42
CA ILE A 86 20.73 -28.58 -17.91
C ILE A 86 22.20 -28.32 -18.18
N TRP A 87 22.50 -27.45 -19.14
CA TRP A 87 23.87 -27.00 -19.35
C TRP A 87 24.23 -25.90 -18.36
N LYS A 88 25.47 -25.91 -17.83
CA LYS A 88 25.95 -24.87 -16.89
C LYS A 88 25.74 -23.45 -17.41
N HIS A 89 25.90 -23.23 -18.72
CA HIS A 89 25.77 -21.90 -19.34
C HIS A 89 24.32 -21.44 -19.47
N GLU A 90 23.35 -22.31 -19.20
CA GLU A 90 21.92 -22.03 -19.21
C GLU A 90 21.33 -21.82 -17.80
N PHE A 91 22.19 -21.53 -16.81
CA PHE A 91 21.79 -21.32 -15.42
C PHE A 91 20.70 -20.25 -15.24
N TYR A 92 20.61 -19.28 -16.16
CA TYR A 92 19.61 -18.21 -16.16
C TYR A 92 18.18 -18.71 -16.43
N LYS A 93 18.01 -19.90 -17.02
CA LYS A 93 16.69 -20.50 -17.24
C LYS A 93 16.00 -20.92 -15.94
N TYR A 94 16.73 -21.02 -14.84
CA TYR A 94 16.23 -21.48 -13.54
C TYR A 94 16.42 -20.40 -12.46
N PRO A 95 15.64 -19.29 -12.51
CA PRO A 95 15.79 -18.19 -11.57
C PRO A 95 15.51 -18.59 -10.11
N ALA A 96 14.76 -19.68 -9.88
CA ALA A 96 14.59 -20.29 -8.57
C ALA A 96 15.92 -20.66 -7.90
N CYS A 97 16.87 -21.17 -8.69
CA CYS A 97 18.22 -21.53 -8.23
C CYS A 97 19.12 -20.32 -7.95
N GLN A 98 18.66 -19.10 -8.24
CA GLN A 98 19.36 -17.84 -7.95
C GLN A 98 18.63 -17.02 -6.88
N SER A 99 17.41 -17.41 -6.52
CA SER A 99 16.56 -16.67 -5.60
C SER A 99 16.85 -17.09 -4.16
N ILE A 100 17.70 -16.32 -3.48
CA ILE A 100 18.13 -16.56 -2.10
C ILE A 100 17.64 -15.48 -1.15
N ASN A 101 17.28 -15.88 0.07
CA ASN A 101 17.13 -14.97 1.19
C ASN A 101 18.50 -14.84 1.88
N ARG A 102 19.17 -13.70 1.67
CA ARG A 102 20.54 -13.46 2.19
C ARG A 102 20.60 -13.43 3.72
N LYS A 103 19.51 -13.03 4.39
CA LYS A 103 19.42 -12.97 5.86
C LYS A 103 19.27 -14.35 6.46
N LEU A 104 18.34 -15.14 5.90
CA LEU A 104 18.02 -16.49 6.38
C LEU A 104 18.92 -17.57 5.78
N ARG A 105 19.78 -17.22 4.81
CA ARG A 105 20.77 -18.10 4.18
C ARG A 105 20.14 -19.36 3.56
N CYS A 106 19.02 -19.17 2.88
CA CYS A 106 18.22 -20.23 2.25
C CYS A 106 17.67 -19.80 0.89
N TYR A 107 17.20 -20.75 0.08
CA TYR A 107 16.51 -20.45 -1.17
C TYR A 107 15.07 -20.05 -0.89
N ILE A 108 14.57 -18.98 -1.52
CA ILE A 108 13.23 -18.45 -1.24
C ILE A 108 12.12 -19.47 -1.52
N LEU A 109 12.34 -20.36 -2.49
CA LEU A 109 11.36 -21.38 -2.90
C LEU A 109 11.52 -22.71 -2.16
N ASP A 110 12.50 -22.83 -1.26
CA ASP A 110 12.67 -23.98 -0.39
C ASP A 110 11.66 -23.91 0.77
N PRO A 111 10.83 -24.94 1.00
CA PRO A 111 9.88 -24.98 2.12
C PRO A 111 10.52 -24.82 3.49
N SER A 112 11.80 -25.18 3.63
CA SER A 112 12.55 -24.99 4.88
C SER A 112 13.04 -23.55 5.07
N CYS A 113 13.05 -22.74 4.00
CA CYS A 113 13.35 -21.33 4.09
C CYS A 113 12.13 -20.64 4.68
N PRO A 114 12.21 -20.07 5.89
CA PRO A 114 11.10 -19.32 6.42
C PRO A 114 10.80 -18.23 5.40
N LEU A 115 9.56 -18.20 4.92
CA LEU A 115 9.01 -16.98 4.37
C LEU A 115 9.04 -16.05 5.56
N GLY A 116 10.15 -15.30 5.73
CA GLY A 116 10.28 -14.31 6.77
C GLY A 116 8.97 -13.56 6.70
N ASP A 117 8.23 -13.61 7.82
CA ASP A 117 6.81 -13.27 7.86
C ASP A 117 6.65 -12.15 6.85
N CYS A 118 5.81 -12.35 5.82
CA CYS A 118 5.27 -11.19 5.17
C CYS A 118 4.88 -10.36 6.37
N GLU A 119 5.56 -9.23 6.60
CA GLU A 119 4.96 -8.14 7.34
C GLU A 119 3.71 -7.89 6.49
N SER A 120 2.65 -8.67 6.73
CA SER A 120 1.33 -8.21 7.09
C SER A 120 1.66 -6.93 7.78
N GLY A 121 1.71 -5.87 6.96
CA GLY A 121 2.38 -4.64 7.32
C GLY A 121 1.94 -4.42 8.73
N ASP A 122 2.90 -4.54 9.65
CA ASP A 122 2.60 -4.22 11.02
C ASP A 122 2.01 -2.84 10.81
N LYS A 123 0.71 -2.72 11.11
CA LYS A 123 0.26 -1.50 11.68
C LYS A 123 1.11 -1.44 12.94
N SER A 124 2.34 -0.96 12.80
CA SER A 124 2.79 0.18 13.53
C SER A 124 1.58 1.09 13.50
N MET A 125 0.67 0.87 14.46
CA MET A 125 0.26 1.92 15.35
C MET A 125 1.58 2.59 15.68
N ALA A 126 1.97 3.52 14.81
CA ALA A 126 2.86 4.59 15.14
C ALA A 126 2.31 4.99 16.50
N LYS A 127 3.06 4.67 17.57
CA LYS A 127 2.74 5.17 18.90
C LYS A 127 2.46 6.63 18.63
N PRO A 128 1.22 7.13 18.81
CA PRO A 128 0.98 8.53 18.61
C PRO A 128 2.04 9.21 19.45
N SER A 129 2.86 10.05 18.82
CA SER A 129 3.80 10.87 19.57
C SER A 129 3.00 11.51 20.70
N ASN A 130 3.60 11.64 21.88
CA ASN A 130 2.90 12.18 23.05
C ASN A 130 2.18 13.50 22.71
N ASP A 131 2.67 14.25 21.71
CA ASP A 131 2.05 15.45 21.14
C ASP A 131 0.63 15.24 20.58
N VAL A 132 0.37 14.13 19.87
CA VAL A 132 -0.96 13.83 19.32
C VAL A 132 -1.94 13.50 20.46
N LEU A 133 -1.49 12.75 21.47
CA LEU A 133 -2.31 12.43 22.64
C LEU A 133 -2.64 13.69 23.46
N VAL A 134 -1.65 14.57 23.64
CA VAL A 134 -1.82 15.86 24.32
C VAL A 134 -2.80 16.75 23.56
N ALA A 135 -2.72 16.79 22.23
CA ALA A 135 -3.66 17.56 21.41
C ALA A 135 -5.12 17.11 21.61
N PHE A 136 -5.39 15.80 21.65
CA PHE A 136 -6.73 15.27 21.89
C PHE A 136 -7.26 15.61 23.29
N LEU A 137 -6.41 15.57 24.32
CA LEU A 137 -6.79 15.94 25.68
C LEU A 137 -7.15 17.43 25.78
N VAL A 138 -6.39 18.30 25.14
CA VAL A 138 -6.66 19.75 25.13
C VAL A 138 -7.98 20.04 24.41
N LEU A 139 -8.22 19.43 23.24
CA LEU A 139 -9.48 19.60 22.50
C LEU A 139 -10.70 19.11 23.28
N SER A 140 -10.57 17.99 24.00
CA SER A 140 -11.62 17.46 24.87
C SER A 140 -11.99 18.45 25.97
N ILE A 141 -11.00 19.02 26.67
CA ILE A 141 -11.23 19.99 27.75
C ILE A 141 -11.93 21.24 27.21
N ILE A 142 -11.48 21.79 26.07
CA ILE A 142 -12.10 22.96 25.45
C ILE A 142 -13.57 22.70 25.11
N ALA A 143 -13.88 21.54 24.51
CA ALA A 143 -15.24 21.17 24.17
C ALA A 143 -16.15 21.06 25.42
N THR A 144 -15.66 20.48 26.52
CA THR A 144 -16.44 20.39 27.76
C THR A 144 -16.72 21.76 28.39
N LEU A 145 -15.75 22.67 28.39
CA LEU A 145 -15.94 24.03 28.88
C LEU A 145 -16.93 24.81 28.03
N ALA A 146 -16.82 24.71 26.70
CA ALA A 146 -17.77 25.33 25.78
C ALA A 146 -19.20 24.82 25.99
N MET A 147 -19.37 23.50 26.19
CA MET A 147 -20.66 22.88 26.50
C MET A 147 -21.23 23.36 27.84
N LEU A 148 -20.40 23.45 28.89
CA LEU A 148 -20.82 23.99 30.18
C LEU A 148 -21.27 25.44 30.07
N VAL A 149 -20.49 26.30 29.41
CA VAL A 149 -20.85 27.69 29.15
C VAL A 149 -22.15 27.77 28.37
N TYR A 150 -22.30 26.98 27.31
CA TYR A 150 -23.54 26.89 26.54
C TYR A 150 -24.73 26.49 27.43
N HIS A 151 -24.57 25.49 28.29
CA HIS A 151 -25.61 25.07 29.23
C HIS A 151 -25.96 26.16 30.25
N LEU A 152 -24.98 26.92 30.74
CA LEU A 152 -25.20 28.04 31.64
C LEU A 152 -25.91 29.20 30.95
N LEU A 153 -25.52 29.55 29.71
CA LEU A 153 -26.18 30.57 28.91
C LEU A 153 -27.62 30.15 28.55
N LYS A 154 -27.83 28.87 28.22
CA LYS A 154 -29.15 28.29 27.95
C LYS A 154 -30.04 28.28 29.19
N ARG A 155 -29.48 27.96 30.37
CA ARG A 155 -30.20 28.07 31.65
C ARG A 155 -30.59 29.52 31.95
N ARG A 156 -29.69 30.49 31.71
CA ARG A 156 -30.00 31.92 31.87
C ARG A 156 -31.13 32.37 30.94
N ARG A 157 -31.12 31.96 29.66
CA ARG A 157 -32.21 32.28 28.71
C ARG A 157 -33.58 31.77 29.18
N LYS A 158 -33.65 30.58 29.78
CA LYS A 158 -34.91 30.05 30.32
C LYS A 158 -35.47 30.89 31.48
N SER A 159 -34.59 31.45 32.33
CA SER A 159 -35.01 32.34 33.44
C SER A 159 -35.51 33.71 32.96
N THR A 160 -34.96 34.25 31.87
CA THR A 160 -35.41 35.54 31.32
C THR A 160 -36.79 35.45 30.64
N THR A 161 -37.12 34.31 30.01
CA THR A 161 -38.44 34.10 29.39
C THR A 161 -39.58 33.99 30.42
N GLU A 162 -39.31 33.49 31.63
CA GLU A 162 -40.31 33.36 32.69
C GLU A 162 -40.67 34.70 33.39
N TYR A 163 -39.84 35.74 33.25
CA TYR A 163 -40.12 37.05 33.83
C TYR A 163 -41.06 37.91 32.96
N GLN A 164 -41.04 37.75 31.63
CA GLN A 164 -41.91 38.53 30.74
C GLN A 164 -43.37 38.03 30.69
N THR A 165 -43.63 36.75 30.95
CA THR A 165 -45.01 36.22 30.98
C THR A 165 -45.80 36.68 32.21
N LYS A 166 -45.13 37.02 33.32
CA LYS A 166 -45.82 37.52 34.54
C LYS A 166 -46.20 39.00 34.51
N GLN A 167 -45.67 39.79 33.57
CA GLN A 167 -45.97 41.23 33.52
C GLN A 167 -47.11 41.57 32.54
N ASP A 168 -47.36 40.71 31.53
CA ASP A 168 -48.42 40.90 30.53
C ASP A 168 -49.82 40.46 31.01
N GLU A 169 -49.92 39.72 32.12
CA GLU A 169 -51.20 39.25 32.69
C GLU A 169 -51.82 40.24 33.70
N SER A 170 -51.14 41.36 34.01
CA SER A 170 -51.60 42.37 34.98
C SER A 170 -52.18 43.64 34.35
N ILE A 171 -52.09 43.80 33.02
CA ILE A 171 -52.56 45.00 32.30
C ILE A 171 -53.42 44.61 31.10
N LYS A 172 -54.64 44.12 31.36
CA LYS A 172 -55.87 44.53 30.64
C LYS A 172 -57.08 43.77 31.18
N LYS A 173 -57.78 44.44 32.10
CA LYS A 173 -59.20 44.19 32.38
C LYS A 173 -60.08 44.94 31.37
N PRO A 174 -61.35 44.53 31.22
CA PRO A 174 -62.18 44.77 30.05
C PRO A 174 -63.05 46.04 30.16
N CYS A 175 -63.37 46.63 29.02
CA CYS A 175 -64.59 47.42 28.78
C CYS A 175 -65.29 46.72 27.61
N GLU A 176 -66.39 46.00 27.84
CA GLU A 176 -67.77 46.49 27.76
C GLU A 176 -68.11 47.20 26.43
N ASP A 177 -68.76 46.38 25.58
CA ASP A 177 -70.05 46.59 24.92
C ASP A 177 -70.39 47.96 24.29
N MET A 178 -70.56 47.95 22.96
CA MET A 178 -71.64 48.68 22.28
C MET A 178 -71.74 48.30 20.80
N SER A 179 -72.82 47.59 20.46
CA SER A 179 -73.76 47.90 19.37
C SER A 179 -73.20 48.34 18.00
N GLY A 180 -73.49 47.55 16.96
CA GLY A 180 -73.73 48.13 15.63
C GLY A 180 -73.30 47.26 14.45
N THR A 181 -74.25 46.52 13.92
CA THR A 181 -74.56 46.36 12.48
C THR A 181 -73.46 46.71 11.46
N GLN A 182 -72.90 45.71 10.77
CA GLN A 182 -73.11 45.45 9.33
C GLN A 182 -72.03 44.52 8.76
N MET A 183 -72.49 43.67 7.85
CA MET A 183 -71.74 42.70 7.06
C MET A 183 -70.73 43.37 6.13
N ILE A 184 -69.54 42.79 5.95
CA ILE A 184 -68.92 42.57 4.64
C ILE A 184 -68.14 41.25 4.64
N GLN A 185 -68.39 40.47 3.59
CA GLN A 185 -67.89 39.15 3.26
C GLN A 185 -66.81 39.25 2.15
N CYS A 186 -66.06 38.15 1.95
CA CYS A 186 -65.29 37.80 0.74
C CYS A 186 -63.92 38.49 0.56
N ALA A 187 -62.87 37.90 -0.03
CA ALA A 187 -62.64 36.58 -0.64
C ALA A 187 -61.13 36.37 -0.89
N ASN A 188 -60.75 35.10 -1.11
CA ASN A 188 -59.47 34.63 -1.66
C ASN A 188 -59.20 35.13 -3.10
N LEU A 189 -57.92 35.20 -3.51
CA LEU A 189 -57.33 34.72 -4.78
C LEU A 189 -55.78 34.91 -4.79
N PRO A 190 -55.04 34.26 -5.72
CA PRO A 190 -53.69 33.69 -5.50
C PRO A 190 -52.60 34.30 -6.41
N GLY A 191 -51.36 33.81 -6.24
CA GLY A 191 -50.33 33.83 -7.27
C GLY A 191 -48.90 33.97 -6.73
N ASN A 192 -48.03 32.97 -6.94
CA ASN A 192 -47.01 33.08 -7.98
C ASN A 192 -46.06 31.86 -8.04
N HIS A 193 -45.76 31.55 -9.30
CA HIS A 193 -44.74 30.68 -9.87
C HIS A 193 -43.31 31.07 -9.46
N PHE A 194 -42.42 30.08 -9.22
CA PHE A 194 -41.05 30.13 -9.71
C PHE A 194 -40.45 28.71 -9.76
N GLN A 195 -39.76 28.41 -10.85
CA GLN A 195 -39.30 27.09 -11.29
C GLN A 195 -37.88 27.30 -11.80
N ASP A 196 -36.91 26.48 -11.38
CA ASP A 196 -35.63 26.34 -12.09
C ASP A 196 -35.05 24.95 -11.83
N SER A 197 -34.66 24.29 -12.93
CA SER A 197 -34.00 23.00 -13.01
C SER A 197 -32.69 23.19 -13.77
N ILE A 198 -31.59 22.61 -13.27
CA ILE A 198 -30.27 22.63 -13.92
C ILE A 198 -30.00 21.24 -14.49
N GLU A 199 -29.77 21.19 -15.79
CA GLU A 199 -29.40 20.01 -16.59
C GLU A 199 -27.88 20.03 -16.84
N ILE A 200 -27.24 18.85 -16.74
CA ILE A 200 -25.79 18.64 -16.87
C ILE A 200 -25.48 18.14 -18.28
N VAL A 201 -24.57 18.83 -18.98
CA VAL A 201 -24.01 18.47 -20.30
C VAL A 201 -22.70 17.67 -20.14
N PRO A 202 -22.48 16.56 -20.87
CA PRO A 202 -21.18 15.90 -20.95
C PRO A 202 -20.31 16.41 -22.12
N GLN A 203 -19.01 16.62 -21.86
CA GLN A 203 -17.99 16.92 -22.88
C GLN A 203 -17.46 15.64 -23.55
N GLN A 204 -17.36 15.67 -24.88
CA GLN A 204 -16.58 14.74 -25.71
C GLN A 204 -15.37 15.48 -26.26
N ILE A 205 -14.17 14.91 -26.06
CA ILE A 205 -12.89 15.45 -26.53
C ILE A 205 -12.50 14.72 -27.80
N ASN A 206 -12.36 15.47 -28.89
CA ASN A 206 -11.85 15.02 -30.18
C ASN A 206 -10.36 14.68 -30.11
N GLY A 207 -9.99 13.51 -30.64
CA GLY A 207 -8.62 13.16 -30.99
C GLY A 207 -8.40 13.29 -32.51
N ARG A 208 -7.39 14.09 -32.90
CA ARG A 208 -6.75 14.03 -34.23
C ARG A 208 -5.41 14.76 -34.20
N THR A 209 -4.31 14.03 -34.21
CA THR A 209 -3.16 14.18 -35.14
C THR A 209 -2.16 13.06 -34.89
#